data_AF-A0A4R0RWD2-F1
#
_entry.id   AF-A0A4R0RWD2-F1
#
_cell.length_a   1.000
_cell.length_b   1.000
_cell.length_c   1.000
_cell.angle_alpha   90.00
_cell.angle_beta   90.00
_cell.angle_gamma   90.00
#
_symmetry.space_group_name_H-M   'P 1'
#
loop_
_entity.id
_entity.type
_entity.pdbx_description
1 polymer ?
#
loop_
_entity_poly.entity_id
_entity_poly.type
_entity_poly.pdbx_seq_one_letter_code
_entity_poly.pdbx_strand_id
1 'polypeptide(L)'
;MHSMQHIFAGDAVYAPPVLRAPSPSSSIGTDYGPDETSIADLEMSPEDFKLMVEAELALNQPRPEETLACAEPLLPKPAGPLAERTLFLQVMQNLRAQVKKLQEDEIFERTLYHGFNAPEEQQPTSNDIDAIMRSMMGEPATSSRVATEPPGSPLPILSPVPSNASAAGAFTIGSNSDTSTTSASKRPTKTRSKGKTKRV
;
A
#
# COMPACT_ATOMS: atom_id res chain seq x y z
N MET A 1 -8.30 -54.54 15.85
CA MET A 1 -9.56 -53.91 16.29
C MET A 1 -9.54 -52.47 15.78
N HIS A 2 -10.38 -52.15 14.80
CA HIS A 2 -10.38 -50.82 14.18
C HIS A 2 -11.42 -49.93 14.89
N SER A 3 -10.95 -48.86 15.53
CA SER A 3 -11.78 -47.81 16.11
C SER A 3 -12.30 -46.92 14.97
N MET A 4 -13.62 -46.88 14.77
CA MET A 4 -14.26 -45.87 13.93
C MET A 4 -14.41 -44.59 14.75
N GLN A 5 -13.74 -43.53 14.32
CA GLN A 5 -13.95 -42.18 14.84
C GLN A 5 -15.16 -41.56 14.12
N HIS A 6 -16.22 -41.29 14.87
CA HIS A 6 -17.39 -40.55 14.39
C HIS A 6 -17.06 -39.06 14.28
N ILE A 7 -17.13 -38.50 13.07
CA ILE A 7 -16.95 -37.08 12.80
C ILE A 7 -18.33 -36.39 12.90
N PHE A 8 -18.47 -35.43 13.81
CA PHE A 8 -19.68 -34.62 13.98
C PHE A 8 -19.70 -33.47 12.96
N ALA A 9 -20.83 -33.26 12.29
CA ALA A 9 -21.00 -32.38 11.13
C ALA A 9 -20.94 -30.85 11.40
N GLY A 10 -20.47 -30.43 12.57
CA GLY A 10 -20.38 -29.01 12.95
C GLY A 10 -19.00 -28.58 13.47
N ASP A 11 -18.02 -29.48 13.50
CA ASP A 11 -16.66 -29.16 13.93
C ASP A 11 -15.84 -28.64 12.76
N ALA A 12 -15.06 -27.58 12.98
CA ALA A 12 -14.13 -27.09 11.96
C ALA A 12 -13.20 -28.25 11.60
N VAL A 13 -13.15 -28.63 10.31
CA VAL A 13 -12.27 -29.70 9.82
C VAL A 13 -10.84 -29.20 10.00
N TYR A 14 -10.26 -29.49 11.17
CA TYR A 14 -8.87 -29.20 11.44
C TYR A 14 -8.04 -29.85 10.33
N ALA A 15 -7.14 -29.05 9.74
CA ALA A 15 -6.23 -29.56 8.74
C ALA A 15 -5.52 -30.82 9.30
N PRO A 16 -5.35 -31.88 8.49
CA PRO A 16 -4.64 -33.07 8.93
C PRO A 16 -3.32 -32.66 9.58
N PRO A 17 -2.97 -33.21 10.77
CA PRO A 17 -1.77 -32.82 11.48
C PRO A 17 -0.57 -32.98 10.55
N VAL A 18 0.17 -31.89 10.34
CA VAL A 18 1.36 -31.88 9.49
C VAL A 18 2.41 -32.76 10.17
N LEU A 19 2.51 -34.01 9.72
CA LEU A 19 3.56 -34.95 10.12
C LEU A 19 4.88 -34.42 9.56
N ARG A 20 5.57 -33.59 10.35
CA ARG A 20 6.94 -33.18 10.04
C ARG A 20 7.84 -34.41 10.21
N ALA A 21 8.76 -34.59 9.27
CA ALA A 21 9.84 -35.55 9.45
C ALA A 21 10.56 -35.24 10.78
N PRO A 22 11.01 -36.25 11.54
CA PRO A 22 11.82 -36.02 12.72
C PRO A 22 13.03 -35.14 12.33
N SER A 23 13.36 -34.16 13.17
CA SER A 23 14.55 -33.33 12.96
C SER A 23 15.76 -34.24 12.74
N PRO A 24 16.65 -33.92 11.77
CA PRO A 24 17.84 -34.73 11.53
C PRO A 24 18.62 -34.95 12.83
N SER A 25 18.95 -36.21 13.16
CA SER A 25 19.76 -36.54 14.35
C SER A 25 21.17 -35.91 14.31
N SER A 26 21.58 -35.40 13.14
CA SER A 26 22.77 -34.56 12.96
C SER A 26 22.74 -33.26 13.78
N SER A 27 21.60 -32.88 14.37
CA SER A 27 21.49 -31.68 15.22
C SER A 27 22.10 -31.84 16.62
N ILE A 28 22.63 -33.02 16.98
CA ILE A 28 23.17 -33.32 18.33
C ILE A 28 24.70 -33.40 18.37
N GLY A 29 25.39 -33.20 17.24
CA GLY A 29 26.85 -33.22 17.16
C GLY A 29 27.40 -31.96 16.51
N THR A 30 27.18 -30.79 17.10
CA THR A 30 28.00 -29.63 16.74
C THR A 30 29.41 -29.88 17.27
N ASP A 31 30.28 -30.41 16.41
CA ASP A 31 31.71 -30.41 16.64
C ASP A 31 32.16 -28.96 16.61
N TYR A 32 32.27 -28.34 17.78
CA TYR A 32 32.88 -27.04 17.91
C TYR A 32 34.33 -27.18 17.45
N GLY A 33 34.75 -26.32 16.52
CA GLY A 33 36.14 -26.25 16.08
C GLY A 33 37.09 -25.90 17.24
N PRO A 34 38.40 -25.88 16.97
CA PRO A 34 39.36 -25.31 17.92
C PRO A 34 38.90 -23.93 18.38
N ASP A 35 39.12 -23.62 19.65
CA ASP A 35 38.77 -22.32 20.21
C ASP A 35 39.47 -21.19 19.41
N GLU A 36 38.68 -20.24 18.94
CA GLU A 36 39.15 -19.08 18.17
C GLU A 36 39.38 -17.86 19.09
N THR A 37 39.25 -18.00 20.42
CA THR A 37 39.61 -16.93 21.35
C THR A 37 41.09 -16.55 21.20
N SER A 38 41.35 -15.26 20.97
CA SER A 38 42.73 -14.80 20.84
C SER A 38 43.40 -14.74 22.22
N ILE A 39 44.72 -14.86 22.26
CA ILE A 39 45.48 -14.73 23.51
C ILE A 39 45.26 -13.35 24.15
N ALA A 40 45.05 -12.32 23.33
CA ALA A 40 44.73 -10.99 23.80
C ALA A 40 43.39 -10.96 24.54
N ASP A 41 42.38 -11.70 24.07
CA ASP A 41 41.06 -11.77 24.70
C ASP A 41 41.10 -12.42 26.09
N LEU A 42 42.00 -13.40 26.27
CA LEU A 42 42.23 -14.07 27.54
C LEU A 42 42.92 -13.17 28.58
N GLU A 43 43.70 -12.19 28.13
CA GLU A 43 44.42 -11.25 29.01
C GLU A 43 43.55 -10.03 29.40
N MET A 44 42.43 -9.81 28.73
CA MET A 44 41.52 -8.69 29.03
C MET A 44 40.67 -8.95 30.27
N SER A 45 40.23 -7.86 30.92
CA SER A 45 39.21 -7.98 31.96
C SER A 45 37.88 -8.41 31.33
N PRO A 46 37.01 -9.13 32.08
CA PRO A 46 35.70 -9.53 31.57
C PRO A 46 34.83 -8.34 31.12
N GLU A 47 34.99 -7.17 31.75
CA GLU A 47 34.26 -5.96 31.41
C GLU A 47 34.75 -5.37 30.08
N ASP A 48 36.07 -5.33 29.87
CA ASP A 48 36.65 -4.83 28.61
C ASP A 48 36.33 -5.75 27.45
N PHE A 49 36.40 -7.06 27.66
CA PHE A 49 35.99 -8.06 26.66
C PHE A 49 34.52 -7.87 26.27
N LYS A 50 33.64 -7.67 27.26
CA LYS A 50 32.21 -7.40 27.00
C LYS A 50 32.02 -6.12 26.18
N LEU A 51 32.69 -5.03 26.52
CA LEU A 51 32.60 -3.77 25.78
C LEU A 51 33.12 -3.92 24.34
N MET A 52 34.20 -4.67 24.14
CA MET A 52 34.73 -4.97 22.81
C MET A 52 33.71 -5.75 21.97
N VAL A 53 33.13 -6.81 22.52
CA VAL A 53 32.12 -7.63 21.84
C VAL A 53 30.85 -6.84 21.54
N GLU A 54 30.37 -6.02 22.48
CA GLU A 54 29.22 -5.15 22.25
C GLU A 54 29.48 -4.11 21.14
N ALA A 55 30.71 -3.59 21.08
CA ALA A 55 31.13 -2.66 20.03
C ALA A 55 31.23 -3.36 18.66
N GLU A 56 31.75 -4.59 18.61
CA GLU A 56 31.87 -5.39 17.39
C GLU A 56 30.51 -5.81 16.84
N LEU A 57 29.60 -6.24 17.71
CA LEU A 57 28.22 -6.57 17.35
C LEU A 57 27.40 -5.33 16.95
N ALA A 58 27.91 -4.13 17.24
CA ALA A 58 27.27 -2.85 16.96
C ALA A 58 25.82 -2.75 17.47
N LEU A 59 25.48 -3.45 18.56
CA LEU A 59 24.11 -3.49 19.10
C LEU A 59 23.62 -2.12 19.56
N ASN A 60 24.54 -1.24 19.95
CA ASN A 60 24.26 0.11 20.41
C ASN A 60 24.24 1.15 19.27
N GLN A 61 24.49 0.75 18.02
CA GLN A 61 24.44 1.66 16.89
C GLN A 61 23.04 1.65 16.27
N PRO A 62 22.40 2.83 16.09
CA PRO A 62 21.10 2.90 15.43
C PRO A 62 21.23 2.41 13.99
N ARG A 63 20.21 1.69 13.53
CA ARG A 63 20.14 1.23 12.14
C ARG A 63 20.10 2.42 11.17
N PRO A 64 20.58 2.29 9.93
CA PRO A 64 20.52 3.39 8.97
C PRO A 64 19.08 3.89 8.77
N GLU A 65 18.09 3.00 8.78
CA GLU A 65 16.68 3.37 8.70
C GLU A 65 16.22 4.19 9.92
N GLU A 66 16.69 3.82 11.12
CA GLU A 66 16.40 4.56 12.36
C GLU A 66 17.06 5.94 12.33
N THR A 67 18.28 6.07 11.83
CA THR A 67 18.94 7.37 11.69
C THR A 67 18.18 8.31 10.73
N LEU A 68 17.63 7.77 9.64
CA LEU A 68 16.79 8.52 8.72
C LEU A 68 15.44 8.89 9.32
N ALA A 69 14.84 7.99 10.13
CA ALA A 69 13.59 8.26 10.82
C ALA A 69 13.74 9.28 11.96
N CYS A 70 14.89 9.31 12.62
CA CYS A 70 15.25 10.29 13.64
C CYS A 70 15.74 11.63 13.06
N ALA A 71 15.99 11.71 11.75
CA ALA A 71 16.35 12.97 11.12
C ALA A 71 15.18 13.95 11.26
N GLU A 72 15.50 15.19 11.69
CA GLU A 72 14.50 16.25 11.80
C GLU A 72 13.79 16.42 10.45
N PRO A 73 12.44 16.50 10.42
CA PRO A 73 11.71 16.55 9.17
C PRO A 73 12.22 17.69 8.28
N LEU A 74 12.49 17.34 7.01
CA LEU A 74 13.16 18.13 5.96
C LEU A 74 12.48 19.45 5.56
N LEU A 75 11.49 19.95 6.29
CA LEU A 75 10.95 21.26 6.00
C LEU A 75 12.00 22.31 6.39
N PRO A 76 12.56 23.07 5.42
CA PRO A 76 13.58 24.06 5.75
C PRO A 76 12.98 25.07 6.72
N LYS A 77 13.68 25.33 7.82
CA LYS A 77 13.24 26.32 8.80
C LYS A 77 13.03 27.67 8.11
N PRO A 78 11.81 28.23 8.12
CA PRO A 78 11.54 29.46 7.41
C PRO A 78 12.33 30.62 8.01
N ALA A 79 12.92 31.47 7.17
CA ALA A 79 13.80 32.57 7.58
C ALA A 79 13.05 33.75 8.23
N GLY A 80 11.73 33.70 8.34
CA GLY A 80 10.91 34.75 8.95
C GLY A 80 9.41 34.50 8.85
N PRO A 81 8.57 35.38 9.46
CA PRO A 81 7.14 35.14 9.62
C PRO A 81 6.37 35.14 8.28
N LEU A 82 6.85 35.87 7.27
CA LEU A 82 6.25 35.84 5.93
C LEU A 82 6.54 34.51 5.22
N ALA A 83 7.79 34.04 5.28
CA ALA A 83 8.20 32.75 4.70
C ALA A 83 7.48 31.57 5.38
N GLU A 84 7.23 31.68 6.68
CA GLU A 84 6.46 30.70 7.45
C GLU A 84 5.00 30.63 6.98
N ARG A 85 4.34 31.79 6.80
CA ARG A 85 2.97 31.85 6.26
C ARG A 85 2.88 31.27 4.86
N THR A 86 3.85 31.57 3.99
CA THR A 86 3.86 31.02 2.62
C THR A 86 4.05 29.50 2.63
N LEU A 87 4.98 29.00 3.46
CA LEU A 87 5.21 27.55 3.60
C LEU A 87 3.97 26.85 4.16
N PHE A 88 3.33 27.44 5.17
CA PHE A 88 2.09 26.93 5.73
C PHE A 88 0.98 26.82 4.69
N LEU A 89 0.75 27.89 3.91
CA LEU A 89 -0.28 27.87 2.86
C LEU A 89 0.01 26.81 1.79
N GLN A 90 1.28 26.68 1.39
CA GLN A 90 1.72 25.66 0.43
C GLN A 90 1.49 24.24 0.96
N VAL A 91 1.87 23.97 2.22
CA VAL A 91 1.64 22.68 2.87
C VAL A 91 0.15 22.38 2.96
N MET A 92 -0.67 23.34 3.37
CA MET A 92 -2.13 23.17 3.44
C MET A 92 -2.77 22.94 2.07
N GLN A 93 -2.27 23.60 1.03
CA GLN A 93 -2.72 23.38 -0.35
C GLN A 93 -2.36 21.96 -0.82
N ASN A 94 -1.13 21.54 -0.62
CA ASN A 94 -0.68 20.18 -0.98
C ASN A 94 -1.47 19.11 -0.24
N LEU A 95 -1.71 19.31 1.06
CA LEU A 95 -2.50 18.39 1.87
C LEU A 95 -3.93 18.27 1.32
N ARG A 96 -4.59 19.39 1.03
CA ARG A 96 -5.94 19.39 0.44
C ARG A 96 -5.97 18.71 -0.93
N ALA A 97 -4.97 18.94 -1.76
CA ALA A 97 -4.85 18.29 -3.06
C ALA A 97 -4.68 16.77 -2.92
N GLN A 98 -3.85 16.32 -1.98
CA GLN A 98 -3.63 14.89 -1.73
C GLN A 98 -4.87 14.20 -1.15
N VAL A 99 -5.59 14.86 -0.24
CA VAL A 99 -6.87 14.35 0.28
C VAL A 99 -7.89 14.24 -0.85
N LYS A 100 -7.99 15.26 -1.72
CA LYS A 100 -8.89 15.22 -2.87
C LYS A 100 -8.53 14.05 -3.80
N LYS A 101 -7.24 13.83 -4.08
CA LYS A 101 -6.78 12.69 -4.87
C LYS A 101 -7.19 11.36 -4.23
N LEU A 102 -6.99 11.19 -2.92
CA LEU A 102 -7.40 9.97 -2.23
C LEU A 102 -8.92 9.72 -2.32
N GLN A 103 -9.73 10.78 -2.25
CA GLN A 103 -11.18 10.67 -2.45
C GLN A 103 -11.55 10.26 -3.88
N GLU A 104 -10.85 10.82 -4.88
CA GLU A 104 -11.03 10.43 -6.28
C GLU A 104 -10.60 8.97 -6.51
N ASP A 105 -9.48 8.54 -5.93
CA ASP A 105 -9.00 7.16 -5.97
C ASP A 105 -9.99 6.20 -5.28
N GLU A 106 -10.55 6.56 -4.13
CA GLU A 106 -11.58 5.76 -3.44
C GLU A 106 -12.86 5.62 -4.28
N ILE A 107 -13.33 6.72 -4.90
CA ILE A 107 -14.47 6.68 -5.81
C ILE A 107 -14.16 5.78 -7.01
N PHE A 108 -12.96 5.92 -7.59
CA PHE A 108 -12.52 5.11 -8.72
C PHE A 108 -12.47 3.62 -8.36
N GLU A 109 -11.86 3.26 -7.24
CA GLU A 109 -11.81 1.88 -6.75
C GLU A 109 -13.23 1.36 -6.49
N ARG A 110 -14.07 2.14 -5.82
CA ARG A 110 -15.47 1.76 -5.59
C ARG A 110 -16.21 1.54 -6.89
N THR A 111 -16.05 2.41 -7.88
CA THR A 111 -16.65 2.24 -9.22
C THR A 111 -16.07 1.03 -9.94
N LEU A 112 -14.78 0.74 -9.80
CA LEU A 112 -14.15 -0.43 -10.41
C LEU A 112 -14.68 -1.74 -9.81
N TYR A 113 -14.75 -1.84 -8.49
CA TYR A 113 -15.26 -3.03 -7.79
C TYR A 113 -16.78 -3.17 -7.86
N HIS A 114 -17.51 -2.05 -7.88
CA HIS A 114 -18.97 -2.07 -7.99
C HIS A 114 -19.45 -2.20 -9.43
N GLY A 115 -18.71 -1.64 -10.40
CA GLY A 115 -18.97 -1.77 -11.83
C GLY A 115 -18.70 -3.17 -12.39
N PHE A 116 -17.96 -4.03 -11.67
CA PHE A 116 -17.90 -5.46 -11.97
C PHE A 116 -19.20 -6.21 -11.60
N ASN A 117 -20.07 -5.59 -10.81
CA ASN A 117 -21.47 -5.99 -10.63
C ASN A 117 -22.41 -5.05 -11.39
N ALA A 118 -21.98 -4.50 -12.54
CA ALA A 118 -22.98 -4.20 -13.57
C ALA A 118 -23.76 -5.51 -13.74
N PRO A 119 -25.08 -5.54 -13.43
CA PRO A 119 -25.84 -6.77 -13.55
C PRO A 119 -25.58 -7.27 -14.95
N GLU A 120 -25.00 -8.46 -15.02
CA GLU A 120 -24.90 -9.29 -16.21
C GLU A 120 -26.15 -8.99 -17.03
N GLU A 121 -25.95 -8.26 -18.12
CA GLU A 121 -27.01 -7.67 -18.94
C GLU A 121 -28.06 -8.76 -19.10
N GLN A 122 -29.18 -8.60 -18.39
CA GLN A 122 -30.09 -9.69 -18.08
C GLN A 122 -30.40 -10.39 -19.39
N GLN A 123 -29.78 -11.55 -19.65
CA GLN A 123 -29.98 -12.23 -20.91
C GLN A 123 -31.50 -12.38 -21.03
N PRO A 124 -32.13 -11.87 -22.10
CA PRO A 124 -33.56 -12.04 -22.24
C PRO A 124 -33.82 -13.54 -22.34
N THR A 125 -34.19 -14.17 -21.22
CA THR A 125 -34.49 -15.60 -21.14
C THR A 125 -35.87 -15.93 -21.70
N SER A 126 -36.40 -15.07 -22.58
CA SER A 126 -37.63 -15.34 -23.30
C SER A 126 -37.34 -16.33 -24.41
N ASN A 127 -37.94 -17.52 -24.35
CA ASN A 127 -37.97 -18.46 -25.47
C ASN A 127 -39.01 -18.07 -26.54
N ASP A 128 -39.73 -16.96 -26.35
CA ASP A 128 -40.74 -16.47 -27.27
C ASP A 128 -40.12 -15.42 -28.21
N ILE A 129 -39.94 -15.81 -29.47
CA ILE A 129 -39.33 -14.99 -30.54
C ILE A 129 -40.14 -13.70 -30.76
N ASP A 130 -41.47 -13.74 -30.60
CA ASP A 130 -42.33 -12.58 -30.81
C ASP A 130 -42.15 -11.54 -29.70
N ALA A 131 -41.91 -11.99 -28.47
CA ALA A 131 -41.60 -11.11 -27.35
C ALA A 131 -40.22 -10.44 -27.51
N ILE A 132 -39.23 -11.17 -28.06
CA ILE A 132 -37.90 -10.62 -28.37
C ILE A 132 -38.02 -9.56 -29.47
N MET A 133 -38.70 -9.86 -30.58
CA MET A 133 -38.88 -8.91 -31.68
C MET A 133 -39.63 -7.66 -31.24
N ARG A 134 -40.65 -7.81 -30.38
CA ARG A 134 -41.40 -6.67 -29.81
C ARG A 134 -40.51 -5.81 -28.90
N SER A 135 -39.65 -6.43 -28.09
CA SER A 135 -38.70 -5.72 -27.23
C SER A 135 -37.64 -4.96 -28.05
N MET A 136 -37.17 -5.53 -29.16
CA MET A 136 -36.21 -4.88 -30.07
C MET A 136 -36.82 -3.74 -30.90
N MET A 137 -38.12 -3.77 -31.17
CA MET A 137 -38.79 -2.70 -31.93
C MET A 137 -39.14 -1.46 -31.10
N GLY A 138 -38.83 -1.45 -29.80
CA GLY A 138 -39.10 -0.33 -28.89
C GLY A 138 -40.60 -0.17 -28.64
N GLU A 139 -41.02 -0.26 -27.37
CA GLU A 139 -42.43 -0.01 -27.05
C GLU A 139 -42.82 1.44 -27.42
N PRO A 140 -43.94 1.65 -28.14
CA PRO A 140 -44.46 2.99 -28.34
C PRO A 140 -44.93 3.52 -26.99
N ALA A 141 -44.36 4.64 -26.55
CA ALA A 141 -44.71 5.32 -25.31
C ALA A 141 -46.20 5.71 -25.29
N THR A 142 -47.06 4.85 -24.74
CA THR A 142 -48.43 5.22 -24.38
C THR A 142 -48.40 5.89 -23.01
N SER A 143 -48.29 7.21 -23.07
CA SER A 143 -48.80 8.15 -22.08
C SER A 143 -50.19 7.73 -21.56
N SER A 144 -50.32 7.47 -20.25
CA SER A 144 -51.50 7.88 -19.45
C SER A 144 -51.39 7.44 -17.98
N ARG A 145 -51.31 8.42 -17.07
CA ARG A 145 -51.98 8.43 -15.74
C ARG A 145 -52.21 9.92 -15.41
N VAL A 146 -53.29 10.52 -15.92
CA VAL A 146 -54.60 10.69 -15.26
C VAL A 146 -54.48 11.20 -13.82
N ALA A 147 -54.91 12.45 -13.67
CA ALA A 147 -54.97 13.23 -12.44
C ALA A 147 -56.09 12.76 -11.50
N THR A 148 -55.85 12.87 -10.19
CA THR A 148 -56.91 12.92 -9.18
C THR A 148 -56.46 13.86 -8.06
N GLU A 149 -57.04 15.06 -8.04
CA GLU A 149 -57.07 16.04 -6.93
C GLU A 149 -58.14 15.61 -5.90
N PRO A 150 -58.11 16.02 -4.61
CA PRO A 150 -58.52 17.40 -4.22
C PRO A 150 -57.80 17.93 -2.93
N PRO A 151 -58.29 18.95 -2.19
CA PRO A 151 -57.80 20.33 -2.20
C PRO A 151 -57.15 20.81 -0.88
N GLY A 152 -56.23 21.78 -0.92
CA GLY A 152 -55.73 22.48 0.27
C GLY A 152 -54.43 23.27 0.08
N SER A 153 -54.55 24.55 -0.24
CA SER A 153 -53.56 25.64 -0.42
C SER A 153 -52.58 25.86 0.77
N PRO A 154 -51.60 26.82 0.74
CA PRO A 154 -50.79 27.42 -0.34
C PRO A 154 -49.24 27.53 -0.06
N LEU A 155 -48.44 27.60 -1.15
CA LEU A 155 -47.22 28.41 -1.51
C LEU A 155 -46.23 29.02 -0.46
N PRO A 156 -45.03 29.54 -0.83
CA PRO A 156 -44.17 29.41 -2.05
C PRO A 156 -42.66 29.11 -1.68
N ILE A 157 -41.69 28.94 -2.61
CA ILE A 157 -40.75 29.99 -3.06
C ILE A 157 -39.73 29.42 -4.07
N LEU A 158 -39.67 30.08 -5.24
CA LEU A 158 -38.58 30.35 -6.19
C LEU A 158 -37.53 29.28 -6.59
N SER A 159 -37.62 28.91 -7.88
CA SER A 159 -36.60 28.76 -8.96
C SER A 159 -35.24 29.50 -8.79
N PRO A 160 -34.18 29.27 -9.63
CA PRO A 160 -34.15 28.63 -10.96
C PRO A 160 -32.96 27.69 -11.28
N VAL A 161 -33.10 26.97 -12.41
CA VAL A 161 -32.05 26.29 -13.21
C VAL A 161 -31.29 27.33 -14.06
N PRO A 162 -30.01 27.11 -14.39
CA PRO A 162 -29.60 26.77 -15.78
C PRO A 162 -28.51 25.67 -15.81
N SER A 163 -28.59 24.60 -16.60
CA SER A 163 -28.33 24.48 -18.05
C SER A 163 -26.98 25.00 -18.53
N ASN A 164 -26.04 24.08 -18.85
CA ASN A 164 -25.16 24.06 -20.05
C ASN A 164 -24.09 22.96 -19.85
N ALA A 165 -24.03 21.90 -20.67
CA ALA A 165 -23.63 21.82 -22.08
C ALA A 165 -22.10 21.92 -22.30
N SER A 166 -21.56 20.79 -22.78
CA SER A 166 -20.36 20.59 -23.60
C SER A 166 -19.04 21.28 -23.26
N ALA A 167 -18.02 20.46 -23.02
CA ALA A 167 -16.71 20.67 -23.63
C ALA A 167 -16.01 19.32 -23.86
N ALA A 168 -15.95 18.93 -25.13
CA ALA A 168 -15.01 17.94 -25.63
C ALA A 168 -13.58 18.42 -25.33
N GLY A 169 -12.79 17.57 -24.69
CA GLY A 169 -11.36 17.79 -24.46
C GLY A 169 -10.64 16.48 -24.70
N ALA A 170 -9.92 16.41 -25.83
CA ALA A 170 -9.11 15.29 -26.25
C ALA A 170 -8.07 14.92 -25.19
N PHE A 171 -8.09 13.66 -24.73
CA PHE A 171 -7.01 13.11 -23.93
C PHE A 171 -6.05 12.34 -24.85
N THR A 172 -4.84 12.85 -24.98
CA THR A 172 -3.73 12.17 -25.63
C THR A 172 -3.22 11.07 -24.71
N ILE A 173 -3.20 9.83 -25.19
CA ILE A 173 -2.64 8.68 -24.50
C ILE A 173 -1.11 8.75 -24.65
N GLY A 174 -0.45 9.32 -23.63
CA GLY A 174 1.00 9.21 -23.46
C GLY A 174 1.33 7.93 -22.70
N SER A 175 1.64 6.87 -23.44
CA SER A 175 2.28 5.66 -22.91
C SER A 175 3.73 5.95 -22.55
N ASN A 176 4.05 5.93 -21.25
CA ASN A 176 5.42 5.81 -20.78
C ASN A 176 5.50 4.57 -19.87
N SER A 177 5.51 3.40 -20.50
CA SER A 177 6.24 2.26 -19.95
C SER A 177 7.72 2.60 -20.05
N ASP A 178 8.48 2.53 -18.95
CA ASP A 178 9.89 2.13 -19.06
C ASP A 178 10.50 1.74 -17.69
N THR A 179 10.73 0.43 -17.60
CA THR A 179 11.95 -0.24 -17.15
C THR A 179 12.58 0.14 -15.81
N SER A 180 12.38 -0.78 -14.86
CA SER A 180 13.33 -1.05 -13.78
C SER A 180 14.71 -1.37 -14.36
N THR A 181 15.72 -0.56 -13.99
CA THR A 181 17.14 -0.91 -14.18
C THR A 181 17.79 -1.07 -12.82
N THR A 182 18.11 -2.32 -12.47
CA THR A 182 18.99 -2.66 -11.35
C THR A 182 20.42 -2.35 -11.78
N SER A 183 21.07 -1.36 -11.17
CA SER A 183 22.52 -1.15 -11.32
C SER A 183 23.24 -1.53 -10.04
N ALA A 184 24.11 -2.53 -10.20
CA ALA A 184 24.96 -3.10 -9.19
C ALA A 184 26.10 -2.15 -8.81
N SER A 185 26.33 -2.04 -7.51
CA SER A 185 27.62 -2.18 -6.82
C SER A 185 28.89 -1.70 -7.56
N LYS A 186 29.52 -0.64 -7.04
CA LYS A 186 30.99 -0.48 -7.06
C LYS A 186 31.47 0.45 -5.94
N ARG A 187 32.16 -0.18 -4.99
CA ARG A 187 32.87 0.36 -3.81
C ARG A 187 34.11 1.16 -4.25
N PRO A 188 34.31 2.42 -3.80
CA PRO A 188 35.59 3.10 -3.98
C PRO A 188 36.60 2.69 -2.90
N THR A 189 37.79 2.26 -3.33
CA THR A 189 38.94 1.91 -2.50
C THR A 189 39.71 3.15 -2.06
N LYS A 190 39.97 3.24 -0.75
CA LYS A 190 40.73 4.27 -0.05
C LYS A 190 42.24 4.14 -0.33
N THR A 191 42.83 5.07 -1.08
CA THR A 191 44.29 5.18 -1.21
C THR A 191 44.87 6.04 -0.08
N ARG A 192 45.74 5.41 0.71
CA ARG A 192 46.48 5.95 1.86
C ARG A 192 47.83 6.48 1.35
N SER A 193 48.08 7.79 1.39
CA SER A 193 49.42 8.35 1.17
C SER A 193 50.12 8.57 2.52
N LYS A 194 51.31 7.97 2.63
CA LYS A 194 52.32 8.23 3.68
C LYS A 194 53.38 9.16 3.08
N GLY A 195 53.80 10.18 3.82
CA GLY A 195 54.99 11.00 3.53
C GLY A 195 55.23 11.99 4.67
N LYS A 196 55.95 11.62 5.73
CA LYS A 196 57.41 11.63 5.95
C LYS A 196 57.96 13.04 6.28
N THR A 197 58.41 13.13 7.54
CA THR A 197 59.21 14.11 8.28
C THR A 197 60.26 14.91 7.49
N LYS A 198 60.44 16.21 7.81
CA LYS A 198 61.77 16.80 8.00
C LYS A 198 61.74 18.08 8.86
N ARG A 199 62.45 18.02 9.99
CA ARG A 199 62.94 19.12 10.83
C ARG A 199 64.00 19.92 10.05
N VAL A 200 63.96 21.25 10.16
CA VAL A 200 65.13 22.13 10.34
C VAL A 200 64.72 23.20 11.33
#